data_AF-A0A971P1J7-F1
#
_entry.id   AF-A0A971P1J7-F1
#
_cell.length_a   1.000
_cell.length_b   1.000
_cell.length_c   1.000
_cell.angle_alpha   90.00
_cell.angle_beta   90.00
_cell.angle_gamma   90.00
#
_symmetry.space_group_name_H-M   'P 1'
#
loop_
_entity.id
_entity.type
_entity.pdbx_description
1 polymer ?
#
loop_
_entity_poly.entity_id
_entity_poly.type
_entity_poly.pdbx_seq_one_letter_code
_entity_poly.pdbx_strand_id
1 'polypeptide(L)'
;MKKSRSTRAGSGGAGIIVTVVLFVVMLAVLAFGTFGLAGRADEEGVAATYNAIERAAVLCYATEGFYPPSLTYIQEHYGVQVDLERYAVRYDAYASNITPNILVVAR
;
A
#
# COMPACT_ATOMS: atom_id res chain seq x y z
N MET A 1 66.77 2.03 28.21
CA MET A 1 65.51 2.79 28.16
C MET A 1 65.41 3.55 26.83
N LYS A 2 64.49 3.21 25.93
CA LYS A 2 63.79 4.16 25.05
C LYS A 2 62.68 3.43 24.27
N LYS A 3 61.45 3.76 24.65
CA LYS A 3 60.19 3.15 24.24
C LYS A 3 59.84 3.58 22.82
N SER A 4 59.66 2.61 21.92
CA SER A 4 59.11 2.83 20.58
C SER A 4 57.70 3.40 20.70
N ARG A 5 57.50 4.64 20.25
CA ARG A 5 56.19 5.25 20.07
C ARG A 5 55.81 5.05 18.60
N SER A 6 54.97 4.04 18.35
CA SER A 6 54.22 3.90 17.10
C SER A 6 53.25 5.08 16.98
N THR A 7 53.62 6.07 16.19
CA THR A 7 52.77 7.20 15.82
C THR A 7 51.67 6.74 14.87
N ARG A 8 50.42 6.77 15.35
CA ARG A 8 49.19 6.70 14.53
C ARG A 8 49.25 7.78 13.46
N ALA A 9 49.37 7.38 12.19
CA ALA A 9 49.32 8.29 11.05
C ALA A 9 47.93 8.21 10.38
N GLY A 10 47.15 9.28 10.55
CA GLY A 10 46.09 9.80 9.68
C GLY A 10 45.16 8.83 8.95
N SER A 11 44.15 8.29 9.64
CA SER A 11 43.02 7.54 9.04
C SER A 11 41.76 8.39 8.83
N GLY A 12 41.87 9.73 8.75
CA GLY A 12 40.73 10.65 8.70
C GLY A 12 39.99 10.63 7.36
N GLY A 13 40.72 10.70 6.24
CA GLY A 13 40.13 10.72 4.90
C GLY A 13 39.56 9.36 4.47
N ALA A 14 40.27 8.27 4.78
CA ALA A 14 39.83 6.92 4.44
C ALA A 14 38.53 6.53 5.18
N GLY A 15 38.37 6.94 6.44
CA GLY A 15 37.14 6.71 7.20
C GLY A 15 35.93 7.43 6.61
N ILE A 16 36.11 8.68 6.15
CA ILE A 16 35.03 9.48 5.52
C ILE A 16 34.62 8.87 4.18
N ILE A 17 35.58 8.39 3.38
CA ILE A 17 35.26 7.76 2.09
C ILE A 17 34.43 6.49 2.31
N VAL A 18 34.79 5.67 3.31
CA VAL A 18 34.04 4.44 3.62
C VAL A 18 32.61 4.74 4.07
N THR A 19 32.41 5.74 4.95
CA THR A 19 31.06 6.11 5.39
C THR A 19 30.22 6.71 4.26
N VAL A 20 30.81 7.51 3.37
CA VAL A 20 30.11 8.05 2.19
C VAL A 20 29.70 6.93 1.24
N VAL A 21 30.60 5.96 0.97
CA VAL A 21 30.27 4.82 0.11
C VAL A 21 29.15 3.98 0.71
N LEU A 22 29.20 3.68 2.01
CA LEU A 22 28.12 2.94 2.68
C LEU A 22 26.78 3.69 2.62
N PHE A 23 26.80 5.01 2.79
CA PHE A 23 25.59 5.83 2.68
C PHE A 23 25.01 5.80 1.27
N VAL A 24 25.85 5.94 0.23
CA VAL A 24 25.41 5.84 -1.17
C VAL A 24 24.87 4.45 -1.50
N VAL A 25 25.51 3.38 -1.00
CA VAL A 25 25.01 2.01 -1.17
C VAL A 25 23.66 1.83 -0.47
N MET A 26 23.47 2.37 0.73
CA MET A 26 22.18 2.33 1.43
C MET A 26 21.09 3.05 0.63
N LEU A 27 21.38 4.24 0.09
CA LEU A 27 20.44 4.98 -0.76
C LEU A 27 20.12 4.20 -2.05
N ALA A 28 21.12 3.57 -2.67
CA ALA A 28 20.90 2.73 -3.83
C ALA A 28 19.97 1.54 -3.49
N VAL A 29 20.23 0.81 -2.41
CA VAL A 29 19.39 -0.31 -1.97
C VAL A 29 17.96 0.15 -1.71
N LEU A 30 17.74 1.30 -1.07
CA LEU A 30 16.41 1.85 -0.85
C LEU A 30 15.72 2.23 -2.16
N ALA A 31 16.44 2.89 -3.08
CA ALA A 31 15.90 3.26 -4.38
C ALA A 31 15.53 2.04 -5.23
N PHE A 32 16.38 1.01 -5.26
CA PHE A 32 16.10 -0.22 -6.00
C PHE A 32 15.01 -1.08 -5.34
N GLY A 33 14.91 -1.06 -4.00
CA GLY A 33 13.92 -1.82 -3.25
C GLY A 33 12.48 -1.36 -3.47
N THR A 34 12.24 -0.06 -3.70
CA THR A 34 10.90 0.48 -3.90
C THR A 34 10.28 0.11 -5.26
N PHE A 35 11.08 -0.12 -6.30
CA PHE A 35 10.56 -0.52 -7.62
C PHE A 35 9.83 -1.87 -7.61
N GLY A 36 10.21 -2.80 -6.73
CA GLY A 36 9.55 -4.11 -6.60
C GLY A 36 8.27 -4.09 -5.74
N LEU A 37 8.03 -3.01 -4.99
CA LEU A 37 6.87 -2.86 -4.12
C LEU A 37 5.64 -2.33 -4.89
N ALA A 38 5.85 -1.49 -5.90
CA ALA A 38 4.77 -0.88 -6.66
C ALA A 38 3.84 -1.91 -7.34
N GLY A 39 4.39 -2.99 -7.89
CA GLY A 39 3.59 -4.02 -8.57
C GLY A 39 2.76 -4.90 -7.63
N ARG A 40 3.20 -5.12 -6.38
CA ARG A 40 2.42 -5.87 -5.37
C ARG A 40 1.29 -5.05 -4.76
N ALA A 41 1.47 -3.73 -4.71
CA ALA A 41 0.50 -2.82 -4.16
C ALA A 41 -0.84 -2.81 -4.93
N ASP A 42 -0.81 -3.10 -6.25
CA ASP A 42 -2.04 -3.17 -7.05
C ASP A 42 -2.87 -4.43 -6.76
N GLU A 43 -2.22 -5.60 -6.63
CA GLU A 43 -2.93 -6.85 -6.27
C GLU A 43 -3.55 -6.76 -4.87
N GLU A 44 -2.79 -6.25 -3.90
CA GLU A 44 -3.29 -5.97 -2.55
C GLU A 44 -4.38 -4.90 -2.56
N GLY A 45 -4.26 -3.92 -3.47
CA GLY A 45 -5.22 -2.84 -3.67
C GLY A 45 -6.58 -3.32 -4.16
N VAL A 46 -6.63 -4.22 -5.15
CA VAL A 46 -7.88 -4.83 -5.63
C VAL A 46 -8.62 -5.53 -4.49
N ALA A 47 -7.91 -6.36 -3.71
CA ALA A 47 -8.50 -7.08 -2.60
C ALA A 47 -8.96 -6.11 -1.49
N ALA A 48 -8.20 -5.06 -1.20
CA ALA A 48 -8.58 -4.06 -0.21
C ALA A 48 -9.86 -3.31 -0.62
N THR A 49 -9.96 -2.90 -1.89
CA THR A 49 -11.16 -2.24 -2.44
C THR A 49 -12.38 -3.16 -2.36
N TYR A 50 -12.25 -4.42 -2.79
CA TYR A 50 -13.32 -5.41 -2.68
C TYR A 50 -13.81 -5.55 -1.23
N ASN A 51 -12.88 -5.76 -0.29
CA ASN A 51 -13.20 -5.92 1.13
C ASN A 51 -13.88 -4.69 1.73
N ALA A 52 -13.48 -3.48 1.32
CA ALA A 52 -14.09 -2.24 1.80
C ALA A 52 -15.55 -2.13 1.36
N ILE A 53 -15.84 -2.43 0.08
CA ILE A 53 -17.20 -2.41 -0.47
C ILE A 53 -18.06 -3.50 0.18
N GLU A 54 -17.54 -4.72 0.31
CA GLU A 54 -18.24 -5.84 0.93
C GLU A 54 -18.60 -5.55 2.38
N ARG A 55 -17.65 -5.03 3.17
CA ARG A 55 -17.91 -4.64 4.57
C ARG A 55 -18.99 -3.58 4.69
N ALA A 56 -18.96 -2.57 3.82
CA ALA A 56 -20.00 -1.54 3.82
C ALA A 56 -21.38 -2.11 3.45
N ALA A 57 -21.43 -3.03 2.49
CA ALA A 57 -22.67 -3.70 2.11
C ALA A 57 -23.25 -4.54 3.26
N VAL A 58 -22.40 -5.30 3.96
CA VAL A 58 -22.81 -6.08 5.14
C VAL A 58 -23.23 -5.16 6.28
N LEU A 59 -22.52 -4.05 6.50
CA LEU A 59 -22.87 -3.09 7.54
C LEU A 59 -24.25 -2.47 7.28
N CYS A 60 -24.52 -2.05 6.04
CA CYS A 60 -25.82 -1.54 5.63
C CYS A 60 -26.95 -2.54 5.89
N TYR A 61 -26.73 -3.81 5.55
CA TYR A 61 -27.71 -4.85 5.86
C TYR A 61 -27.93 -5.02 7.37
N ALA A 62 -26.86 -4.97 8.16
CA ALA A 62 -26.93 -5.10 9.61
C ALA A 62 -27.63 -3.91 10.29
N THR A 63 -27.48 -2.70 9.76
CA THR A 63 -28.03 -1.48 10.37
C THR A 63 -29.40 -1.07 9.83
N GLU A 64 -29.64 -1.29 8.54
CA GLU A 64 -30.83 -0.81 7.82
C GLU A 64 -31.75 -1.95 7.38
N GLY A 65 -31.28 -3.21 7.41
CA GLY A 65 -32.05 -4.39 7.01
C GLY A 65 -32.08 -4.67 5.51
N PHE A 66 -31.26 -3.97 4.72
CA PHE A 66 -31.13 -4.20 3.27
C PHE A 66 -29.70 -3.97 2.77
N TYR A 67 -29.34 -4.63 1.66
CA TYR A 67 -28.09 -4.40 0.95
C TYR A 67 -28.16 -3.13 0.11
N PRO A 68 -27.07 -2.37 0.01
CA PRO A 68 -27.10 -1.06 -0.64
C PRO A 68 -27.40 -1.21 -2.14
N PRO A 69 -28.23 -0.32 -2.71
CA PRO A 69 -28.76 -0.46 -4.07
C PRO A 69 -27.71 -0.18 -5.16
N SER A 70 -26.63 0.52 -4.83
CA SER A 70 -25.60 0.90 -5.79
C SER A 70 -24.26 1.17 -5.11
N LEU A 71 -23.19 1.17 -5.91
CA LEU A 71 -21.87 1.59 -5.46
C LEU A 71 -21.88 3.06 -4.96
N THR A 72 -22.62 3.94 -5.61
CA THR A 72 -22.74 5.35 -5.21
C THR A 72 -23.33 5.49 -3.81
N TYR A 73 -24.32 4.68 -3.45
CA TYR A 73 -24.89 4.68 -2.11
C TYR A 73 -23.82 4.41 -1.05
N ILE A 74 -22.95 3.43 -1.31
CA ILE A 74 -21.83 3.07 -0.43
C ILE A 74 -20.84 4.25 -0.30
N GLN A 75 -20.51 4.94 -1.40
CA GLN A 75 -19.60 6.09 -1.37
C GLN A 75 -20.15 7.25 -0.54
N GLU A 76 -21.44 7.54 -0.69
CA GLU A 76 -22.10 8.68 -0.02
C GLU A 76 -22.40 8.41 1.46
N HIS A 77 -22.83 7.19 1.82
CA HIS A 77 -23.32 6.88 3.16
C HIS A 77 -22.29 6.17 4.04
N TYR A 78 -21.38 5.41 3.44
CA TYR A 78 -20.37 4.61 4.15
C TYR A 78 -18.93 5.11 3.94
N GLY A 79 -18.75 6.16 3.13
CA GLY A 79 -17.46 6.84 2.95
C GLY A 79 -16.38 5.98 2.26
N VAL A 80 -16.77 4.88 1.62
CA VAL A 80 -15.82 4.04 0.86
C VAL A 80 -15.40 4.81 -0.38
N GLN A 81 -14.13 5.17 -0.48
CA GLN A 81 -13.58 5.79 -1.67
C GLN A 81 -12.92 4.75 -2.56
N VAL A 82 -13.30 4.75 -3.83
CA VAL A 82 -12.75 3.86 -4.85
C VAL A 82 -12.02 4.73 -5.87
N ASP A 83 -10.75 4.40 -6.11
CA ASP A 83 -9.99 5.00 -7.19
C ASP A 83 -10.41 4.38 -8.53
N LEU A 84 -11.32 5.05 -9.23
CA LEU A 84 -11.87 4.59 -10.51
C LEU A 84 -10.90 4.74 -11.70
N GLU A 85 -9.77 5.44 -11.50
CA GLU A 85 -8.71 5.51 -12.50
C GLU A 85 -7.89 4.21 -12.49
N ARG A 86 -7.59 3.69 -11.30
CA ARG A 86 -6.82 2.45 -11.11
C ARG A 86 -7.65 1.17 -11.12
N TYR A 87 -8.91 1.24 -10.70
CA TYR A 87 -9.76 0.06 -10.55
C TYR A 87 -11.09 0.20 -11.28
N ALA A 88 -11.49 -0.84 -12.01
CA ALA A 88 -12.85 -0.97 -12.52
C ALA A 88 -13.68 -1.80 -11.54
N VAL A 89 -14.78 -1.22 -11.05
CA VAL A 89 -15.69 -1.87 -10.11
C VAL A 89 -17.04 -2.10 -10.77
N ARG A 90 -17.49 -3.35 -10.78
CA ARG A 90 -18.87 -3.71 -11.10
C ARG A 90 -19.59 -4.11 -9.82
N TYR A 91 -20.72 -3.46 -9.57
CA TYR A 91 -21.55 -3.68 -8.41
C TYR A 91 -22.97 -3.97 -8.88
N ASP A 92 -23.40 -5.23 -8.73
CA ASP A 92 -24.71 -5.70 -9.18
C ASP A 92 -25.57 -6.09 -7.97
N ALA A 93 -26.53 -5.24 -7.62
CA ALA A 93 -27.54 -5.51 -6.59
C ALA A 93 -28.87 -5.90 -7.27
N TYR A 94 -29.19 -7.19 -7.26
CA TYR A 94 -30.41 -7.71 -7.88
C TYR A 94 -31.67 -7.47 -7.02
N ALA A 95 -31.52 -7.63 -5.71
CA ALA A 95 -32.60 -7.43 -4.74
C ALA A 95 -32.01 -6.90 -3.43
N SER A 96 -32.82 -6.17 -2.68
CA SER A 96 -32.41 -5.54 -1.41
C SER A 96 -32.08 -6.55 -0.30
N ASN A 97 -32.46 -7.82 -0.43
CA ASN A 97 -32.17 -8.88 0.55
C ASN A 97 -31.20 -9.96 0.06
N ILE A 98 -30.62 -9.79 -1.14
CA ILE A 98 -29.64 -10.72 -1.71
C ILE A 98 -28.29 -10.03 -1.72
N THR A 99 -27.24 -10.75 -1.30
CA THR A 99 -25.88 -10.24 -1.30
C THR A 99 -25.50 -9.74 -2.71
N PRO A 100 -24.99 -8.51 -2.83
CA PRO A 100 -24.61 -7.95 -4.13
C PRO A 100 -23.42 -8.72 -4.71
N ASN A 101 -23.39 -8.83 -6.05
CA ASN A 101 -22.21 -9.32 -6.73
C ASN A 101 -21.23 -8.16 -6.92
N ILE A 102 -20.04 -8.28 -6.36
CA ILE A 102 -18.99 -7.27 -6.41
C ILE A 102 -17.83 -7.84 -7.22
N LEU A 103 -17.42 -7.14 -8.27
CA LEU A 103 -16.23 -7.47 -9.05
C LEU A 103 -15.32 -6.24 -9.06
N VAL A 104 -14.07 -6.42 -8.64
CA VAL A 104 -13.03 -5.41 -8.70
C VAL A 104 -11.90 -5.97 -9.55
N VAL A 105 -11.49 -5.20 -10.56
CA VAL A 105 -10.32 -5.54 -11.39
C VAL A 105 -9.42 -4.33 -11.49
N ALA A 106 -8.11 -4.57 -11.44
CA ALA A 106 -7.12 -3.55 -11.81
C ALA A 106 -7.30 -3.19 -13.28
N ARG A 107 -7.14 -1.90 -13.60
CA ARG A 107 -7.30 -1.38 -14.95
C ARG A 107 -6.05 -1.58 -15.81
#